data_AF-A0A559GQ21-F1
#
_entry.id   AF-A0A559GQ21-F1
#
_cell.length_a   1.000
_cell.length_b   1.000
_cell.length_c   1.000
_cell.angle_alpha   90.00
_cell.angle_beta   90.00
_cell.angle_gamma   90.00
#
_symmetry.space_group_name_H-M   'P 1'
#
loop_
_entity.id
_entity.type
_entity.pdbx_description
1 polymer ?
#
loop_
_entity_poly.entity_id
_entity_poly.type
_entity_poly.pdbx_seq_one_letter_code
_entity_poly.pdbx_strand_id
1 'polypeptide(L)'
;ETYGEDLYKLKNREKSDFILGPTHEETFTAIVRDSVKSYKQLPLNLYQIQPKYRDEKRPRNGLLRTREFIMKDGYSFHANYDSLDVTYDEYKAAYERIFTRSGLDFKAIIGDGGAMGGKDSQEFMAITPARTDLDRWVVLDKSVASFDEIPAEVQEEIKAELLKWMVSGEDTIAYSSESSYAANLKMANKHVQTKQ
;
A
#
# COMPACT_ATOMS: atom_id res chain seq x y z
N GLU A 1 0.65 -20.12 -9.53
CA GLU A 1 2.05 -19.70 -9.32
C GLU A 1 2.15 -18.40 -8.53
N THR A 2 1.29 -17.40 -8.78
CA THR A 2 1.36 -16.02 -8.25
C THR A 2 1.50 -15.87 -6.72
N TYR A 3 0.86 -16.72 -5.92
CA TYR A 3 0.89 -16.64 -4.45
C TYR A 3 1.90 -17.58 -3.77
N GLY A 4 2.58 -18.46 -4.52
CA GLY A 4 3.68 -19.29 -4.01
C GLY A 4 3.40 -20.10 -2.72
N GLU A 5 4.32 -19.99 -1.76
CA GLU A 5 4.29 -20.65 -0.44
C GLU A 5 3.40 -19.93 0.57
N ASP A 6 2.94 -18.71 0.29
CA ASP A 6 2.15 -17.89 1.23
C ASP A 6 0.67 -18.35 1.34
N LEU A 7 0.30 -19.42 0.64
CA LEU A 7 -1.04 -20.01 0.62
C LEU A 7 -1.12 -21.22 1.55
N TYR A 8 -2.05 -21.17 2.51
CA TYR A 8 -2.47 -22.37 3.22
C TYR A 8 -3.21 -23.30 2.27
N LYS A 9 -2.67 -24.51 2.09
CA LYS A 9 -3.25 -25.60 1.32
C LYS A 9 -3.72 -26.68 2.28
N LEU A 10 -4.94 -27.16 2.09
CA LEU A 10 -5.53 -28.20 2.91
C LEU A 10 -6.24 -29.24 2.05
N LYS A 11 -6.35 -30.46 2.60
CA LYS A 11 -7.15 -31.52 2.01
C LYS A 11 -8.30 -31.85 2.94
N ASN A 12 -9.51 -32.00 2.39
CA ASN A 12 -10.64 -32.50 3.16
C ASN A 12 -10.51 -34.02 3.41
N ARG A 13 -11.49 -34.62 4.11
CA ARG A 13 -11.56 -36.06 4.37
C ARG A 13 -11.57 -36.93 3.09
N GLU A 14 -12.05 -36.37 1.98
CA GLU A 14 -12.13 -37.02 0.67
C GLU A 14 -10.87 -36.78 -0.20
N LYS A 15 -9.83 -36.16 0.38
CA LYS A 15 -8.56 -35.79 -0.27
C LYS A 15 -8.67 -34.71 -1.35
N SER A 16 -9.81 -34.04 -1.47
CA SER A 16 -10.01 -32.89 -2.34
C SER A 16 -9.17 -31.70 -1.88
N ASP A 17 -8.62 -30.96 -2.82
CA ASP A 17 -7.76 -29.80 -2.58
C ASP A 17 -8.55 -28.54 -2.29
N PHE A 18 -8.16 -27.83 -1.24
CA PHE A 18 -8.70 -26.55 -0.83
C PHE A 18 -7.58 -25.59 -0.44
N ILE A 19 -7.92 -24.30 -0.45
CA ILE A 19 -7.08 -23.25 0.13
C ILE A 19 -7.89 -22.49 1.18
N LEU A 20 -7.21 -21.92 2.16
CA LEU A 20 -7.79 -20.83 2.95
C LEU A 20 -7.57 -19.53 2.17
N GLY A 21 -8.66 -18.81 1.87
CA GLY A 21 -8.62 -17.65 0.98
C GLY A 21 -7.75 -16.50 1.51
N PRO A 22 -6.66 -16.12 0.82
CA PRO A 22 -5.91 -14.90 1.15
C PRO A 22 -6.60 -13.64 0.59
N THR A 23 -7.48 -13.83 -0.40
CA THR A 23 -8.32 -12.88 -1.14
C THR A 23 -9.36 -13.67 -1.96
N HIS A 24 -10.26 -13.01 -2.71
CA HIS A 24 -11.40 -13.65 -3.38
C HIS A 24 -11.69 -13.21 -4.84
N GLU A 25 -10.71 -12.68 -5.58
CA GLU A 25 -10.83 -12.26 -6.97
C GLU A 25 -11.49 -13.34 -7.83
N GLU A 26 -11.00 -14.58 -7.76
CA GLU A 26 -11.50 -15.70 -8.55
C GLU A 26 -12.91 -16.12 -8.13
N THR A 27 -13.20 -16.09 -6.83
CA THR A 27 -14.51 -16.49 -6.29
C THR A 27 -15.60 -15.50 -6.69
N PHE A 28 -15.35 -14.19 -6.51
CA PHE A 28 -16.30 -13.15 -6.95
C PHE A 28 -16.47 -13.16 -8.46
N THR A 29 -15.38 -13.33 -9.21
CA THR A 29 -15.44 -13.43 -10.67
C THR A 29 -16.30 -14.61 -11.13
N ALA A 30 -16.16 -15.79 -10.49
CA ALA A 30 -16.99 -16.95 -10.81
C ALA A 30 -18.48 -16.69 -10.50
N ILE A 31 -18.80 -16.11 -9.35
CA ILE A 31 -20.18 -15.77 -8.95
C ILE A 31 -20.80 -14.79 -9.95
N VAL A 32 -20.08 -13.73 -10.31
CA VAL A 32 -20.57 -12.70 -11.23
C VAL A 32 -20.71 -13.24 -12.64
N ARG A 33 -19.75 -14.03 -13.14
CA ARG A 33 -19.85 -14.71 -14.44
C ARG A 33 -21.15 -15.51 -14.57
N ASP A 34 -21.54 -16.19 -13.50
CA ASP A 34 -22.71 -17.07 -13.51
C ASP A 34 -24.02 -16.30 -13.29
N SER A 35 -23.98 -15.14 -12.62
CA SER A 35 -25.17 -14.36 -12.21
C SER A 35 -25.49 -13.15 -13.09
N VAL A 36 -24.48 -12.49 -13.67
CA VAL A 36 -24.64 -11.26 -14.47
C VAL A 36 -24.61 -11.62 -15.95
N LYS A 37 -25.74 -11.38 -16.65
CA LYS A 37 -25.92 -11.76 -18.06
C LYS A 37 -26.21 -10.58 -18.98
N SER A 38 -26.36 -9.37 -18.44
CA SER A 38 -26.63 -8.15 -19.21
C SER A 38 -25.86 -6.96 -18.67
N TYR A 39 -25.39 -6.09 -19.58
CA TYR A 39 -24.78 -4.81 -19.22
C TYR A 39 -25.69 -3.92 -18.37
N LYS A 40 -27.02 -4.11 -18.44
CA LYS A 40 -28.00 -3.36 -17.63
C LYS A 40 -27.87 -3.62 -16.12
N GLN A 41 -27.16 -4.68 -15.74
CA GLN A 41 -26.87 -5.01 -14.34
C GLN A 41 -25.55 -4.38 -13.86
N LEU A 42 -24.86 -3.62 -14.73
CA LEU A 42 -23.60 -2.95 -14.43
C LEU A 42 -23.80 -1.43 -14.37
N PRO A 43 -23.04 -0.69 -13.52
CA PRO A 43 -21.98 -1.19 -12.65
C PRO A 43 -22.50 -2.00 -11.45
N LEU A 44 -21.73 -2.99 -11.02
CA LEU A 44 -22.03 -3.81 -9.85
C LEU A 44 -20.88 -3.75 -8.85
N ASN A 45 -21.20 -3.41 -7.60
CA ASN A 45 -20.25 -3.36 -6.50
C ASN A 45 -20.60 -4.40 -5.45
N LEU A 46 -19.69 -5.35 -5.22
CA LEU A 46 -19.85 -6.37 -4.19
C LEU A 46 -18.72 -6.24 -3.17
N TYR A 47 -19.01 -6.43 -1.89
CA TYR A 47 -17.97 -6.44 -0.86
C TYR A 47 -18.34 -7.42 0.25
N GLN A 48 -17.34 -7.81 1.02
CA GLN A 48 -17.51 -8.61 2.22
C GLN A 48 -16.57 -8.12 3.33
N ILE A 49 -16.84 -8.55 4.56
CA ILE A 49 -15.93 -8.41 5.70
C ILE A 49 -15.74 -9.81 6.26
N GLN A 50 -14.55 -10.38 6.04
CA GLN A 50 -14.33 -11.81 6.25
C GLN A 50 -12.86 -12.10 6.63
N PRO A 51 -12.58 -13.10 7.48
CA PRO A 51 -11.21 -13.50 7.85
C PRO A 51 -10.41 -14.07 6.69
N LYS A 52 -9.24 -13.47 6.42
CA LYS A 52 -8.29 -13.91 5.41
C LYS A 52 -7.12 -14.64 6.05
N TYR A 53 -6.51 -15.54 5.28
CA TYR A 53 -5.38 -16.33 5.74
C TYR A 53 -4.20 -16.20 4.78
N ARG A 54 -3.04 -15.79 5.29
CA ARG A 54 -1.78 -15.71 4.55
C ARG A 54 -0.69 -16.36 5.39
N ASP A 55 0.06 -17.30 4.85
CA ASP A 55 1.13 -18.00 5.59
C ASP A 55 2.38 -17.14 5.69
N GLU A 56 2.25 -15.99 6.34
CA GLU A 56 3.32 -15.03 6.54
C GLU A 56 4.51 -15.69 7.24
N LYS A 57 5.66 -15.68 6.55
CA LYS A 57 6.91 -16.29 7.00
C LYS A 57 7.41 -15.72 8.32
N ARG A 58 7.23 -14.41 8.55
CA ARG A 58 7.67 -13.72 9.77
C ARG A 58 6.58 -12.79 10.33
N PRO A 59 5.58 -13.34 11.06
CA PRO A 59 4.58 -12.53 11.73
C PRO A 59 5.23 -11.61 12.76
N ARG A 60 4.81 -10.34 12.81
CA ARG A 60 5.40 -9.32 13.68
C ARG A 60 4.40 -8.19 13.96
N ASN A 61 4.65 -7.42 15.01
CA ASN A 61 3.85 -6.24 15.35
C ASN A 61 2.35 -6.54 15.60
N GLY A 62 2.05 -7.73 16.14
CA GLY A 62 0.68 -8.14 16.49
C GLY A 62 -0.26 -8.14 15.29
N LEU A 63 -1.34 -7.36 15.37
CA LEU A 63 -2.39 -7.29 14.34
C LEU A 63 -1.91 -6.70 13.01
N LEU A 64 -0.79 -5.97 12.99
CA LEU A 64 -0.30 -5.30 11.79
C LEU A 64 0.31 -6.27 10.77
N ARG A 65 0.84 -7.42 11.21
CA ARG A 65 1.38 -8.44 10.31
C ARG A 65 1.26 -9.83 10.95
N THR A 66 0.13 -10.46 10.70
CA THR A 66 -0.26 -11.78 11.23
C THR A 66 -0.65 -12.73 10.08
N ARG A 67 -1.04 -13.97 10.43
CA ARG A 67 -1.44 -15.01 9.48
C ARG A 67 -2.95 -15.09 9.25
N GLU A 68 -3.74 -14.68 10.23
CA GLU A 68 -5.20 -14.56 10.15
C GLU A 68 -5.59 -13.12 10.50
N PHE A 69 -6.32 -12.46 9.61
CA PHE A 69 -6.74 -11.07 9.80
C PHE A 69 -8.10 -10.82 9.13
N ILE A 70 -8.85 -9.86 9.67
CA ILE A 70 -10.12 -9.44 9.08
C ILE A 70 -9.83 -8.43 7.97
N MET A 71 -10.43 -8.65 6.80
CA MET A 71 -10.33 -7.73 5.66
C MET A 71 -11.71 -7.42 5.13
N LYS A 72 -11.92 -6.12 4.83
CA LYS A 72 -12.96 -5.68 3.91
C LYS A 72 -12.37 -5.66 2.51
N ASP A 73 -12.80 -6.59 1.67
CA ASP A 73 -12.47 -6.70 0.26
C ASP A 73 -13.71 -6.35 -0.57
N GLY A 74 -13.52 -5.50 -1.60
CA GLY A 74 -14.57 -5.05 -2.50
C GLY A 74 -14.15 -5.25 -3.96
N TYR A 75 -15.11 -5.66 -4.79
CA TYR A 75 -14.93 -6.03 -6.19
C TYR A 75 -16.00 -5.35 -7.03
N SER A 76 -15.57 -4.55 -8.00
CA SER A 76 -16.44 -3.79 -8.88
C SER A 76 -16.38 -4.33 -10.31
N PHE A 77 -17.54 -4.41 -10.97
CA PHE A 77 -17.68 -4.95 -12.31
C PHE A 77 -18.33 -3.90 -13.21
N HIS A 78 -17.73 -3.67 -14.38
CA HIS A 78 -18.05 -2.54 -15.25
C HIS A 78 -18.13 -2.97 -16.71
N ALA A 79 -18.97 -2.27 -17.48
CA ALA A 79 -19.08 -2.50 -18.92
C ALA A 79 -17.97 -1.82 -19.73
N ASN A 80 -17.31 -0.81 -19.17
CA ASN A 80 -16.25 -0.01 -19.80
C ASN A 80 -15.36 0.66 -18.73
N TYR A 81 -14.24 1.24 -19.17
CA TYR A 81 -13.26 1.91 -18.31
C TYR A 81 -13.80 3.20 -17.69
N ASP A 82 -14.57 4.02 -18.41
CA ASP A 82 -15.14 5.26 -17.84
C ASP A 82 -16.00 4.97 -16.60
N SER A 83 -16.79 3.89 -16.63
CA SER A 83 -17.57 3.45 -15.48
C SER A 83 -16.70 2.92 -14.33
N LEU A 84 -15.56 2.29 -14.66
CA LEU A 84 -14.58 1.84 -13.66
C LEU A 84 -13.95 3.04 -12.97
N ASP A 85 -13.53 4.07 -13.71
CA ASP A 85 -12.87 5.25 -13.18
C ASP A 85 -13.78 5.99 -12.19
N VAL A 86 -15.07 6.16 -12.54
CA VAL A 86 -16.06 6.76 -11.63
C VAL A 86 -16.17 5.97 -10.33
N THR A 87 -16.31 4.64 -10.41
CA THR A 87 -16.41 3.81 -9.20
C THR A 87 -15.10 3.78 -8.43
N TYR A 88 -13.94 3.82 -9.09
CA TYR A 88 -12.66 3.91 -8.42
C TYR A 88 -12.58 5.18 -7.54
N ASP A 89 -12.99 6.33 -8.07
CA ASP A 89 -13.07 7.59 -7.32
C ASP A 89 -14.10 7.53 -6.18
N GLU A 90 -15.24 6.86 -6.38
CA GLU A 90 -16.22 6.62 -5.32
C GLU A 90 -15.63 5.76 -4.18
N TYR A 91 -14.87 4.71 -4.51
CA TYR A 91 -14.15 3.89 -3.55
C TYR A 91 -13.12 4.72 -2.79
N LYS A 92 -12.31 5.51 -3.50
CA LYS A 92 -11.33 6.41 -2.87
C LYS A 92 -12.02 7.32 -1.85
N ALA A 93 -13.07 8.04 -2.26
CA ALA A 93 -13.80 8.94 -1.39
C ALA A 93 -14.48 8.20 -0.22
N ALA A 94 -14.94 6.96 -0.42
CA ALA A 94 -15.49 6.13 0.64
C ALA A 94 -14.43 5.73 1.67
N TYR A 95 -13.22 5.34 1.24
CA TYR A 95 -12.11 4.99 2.13
C TYR A 95 -11.63 6.20 2.91
N GLU A 96 -11.51 7.37 2.27
CA GLU A 96 -11.20 8.63 2.95
C GLU A 96 -12.20 8.90 4.09
N ARG A 97 -13.51 8.80 3.81
CA ARG A 97 -14.55 8.96 4.85
C ARG A 97 -14.45 7.92 5.96
N ILE A 98 -14.14 6.66 5.64
CA ILE A 98 -13.99 5.58 6.62
C ILE A 98 -12.82 5.89 7.57
N PHE A 99 -11.66 6.25 7.03
CA PHE A 99 -10.48 6.54 7.84
C PHE A 99 -10.63 7.82 8.66
N THR A 100 -11.21 8.89 8.09
CA THR A 100 -11.53 10.12 8.83
C THR A 100 -12.48 9.83 9.99
N ARG A 101 -13.55 9.06 9.76
CA ARG A 101 -14.48 8.65 10.82
C ARG A 101 -13.85 7.75 11.90
N SER A 102 -12.75 7.07 11.54
CA SER A 102 -11.98 6.23 12.46
C SER A 102 -10.94 7.03 13.25
N GLY A 103 -10.83 8.34 13.03
CA GLY A 103 -9.87 9.22 13.72
C GLY A 103 -8.42 9.03 13.27
N LEU A 104 -8.19 8.47 12.08
CA LEU A 104 -6.85 8.28 11.54
C LEU A 104 -6.37 9.53 10.81
N ASP A 105 -5.09 9.87 11.02
CA ASP A 105 -4.34 10.71 10.10
C ASP A 105 -3.72 9.81 9.02
N PHE A 106 -3.97 10.12 7.75
CA PHE A 106 -3.62 9.24 6.64
C PHE A 106 -3.36 10.00 5.35
N LYS A 107 -2.67 9.35 4.42
CA LYS A 107 -2.40 9.87 3.09
C LYS A 107 -2.68 8.81 2.03
N ALA A 108 -3.36 9.21 0.95
CA ALA A 108 -3.42 8.41 -0.27
C ALA A 108 -2.13 8.59 -1.06
N ILE A 109 -1.48 7.49 -1.42
CA ILE A 109 -0.22 7.46 -2.17
C ILE A 109 -0.35 6.49 -3.35
N ILE A 110 0.57 6.59 -4.30
CA ILE A 110 0.67 5.64 -5.40
C ILE A 110 1.20 4.32 -4.82
N GLY A 111 0.39 3.27 -4.96
CA GLY A 111 0.74 1.90 -4.57
C GLY A 111 1.43 1.16 -5.70
N ASP A 112 2.12 0.08 -5.35
CA ASP A 112 2.54 -0.91 -6.35
C ASP A 112 1.34 -1.84 -6.63
N GLY A 113 0.99 -2.05 -7.90
CA GLY A 113 -0.05 -3.00 -8.30
C GLY A 113 0.30 -4.44 -7.92
N GLY A 114 1.59 -4.74 -7.74
CA GLY A 114 2.09 -6.02 -7.24
C GLY A 114 1.52 -7.23 -7.99
N ALA A 115 1.27 -8.30 -7.22
CA ALA A 115 0.70 -9.56 -7.72
C ALA A 115 -0.77 -9.45 -8.18
N MET A 116 -1.48 -8.39 -7.78
CA MET A 116 -2.89 -8.14 -8.14
C MET A 116 -3.01 -7.44 -9.51
N GLY A 117 -1.93 -6.82 -9.99
CA GLY A 117 -1.87 -6.15 -11.29
C GLY A 117 -2.53 -4.76 -11.30
N GLY A 118 -2.31 -4.00 -12.38
CA GLY A 118 -2.81 -2.63 -12.55
C GLY A 118 -1.72 -1.57 -12.39
N LYS A 119 -1.84 -0.45 -13.13
CA LYS A 119 -0.87 0.67 -13.12
C LYS A 119 -1.29 1.84 -12.24
N ASP A 120 -2.58 1.93 -11.93
CA ASP A 120 -3.19 3.06 -11.21
C ASP A 120 -3.66 2.62 -9.81
N SER A 121 -2.77 1.97 -9.06
CA SER A 121 -3.05 1.53 -7.68
C SER A 121 -2.85 2.68 -6.70
N GLN A 122 -3.78 2.85 -5.77
CA GLN A 122 -3.65 3.78 -4.64
C GLN A 122 -3.67 3.00 -3.32
N GLU A 123 -2.71 3.34 -2.46
CA GLU A 123 -2.65 2.85 -1.09
C GLU A 123 -3.00 3.98 -0.13
N PHE A 124 -3.76 3.65 0.93
CA PHE A 124 -3.99 4.56 2.04
C PHE A 124 -3.06 4.20 3.20
N MET A 125 -2.18 5.13 3.54
CA MET A 125 -1.17 4.93 4.57
C MET A 125 -1.47 5.78 5.79
N ALA A 126 -1.61 5.13 6.94
CA ALA A 126 -1.72 5.82 8.22
C ALA A 126 -0.38 6.49 8.58
N ILE A 127 -0.43 7.77 8.96
CA ILE A 127 0.73 8.52 9.41
C ILE A 127 0.99 8.16 10.87
N THR A 128 2.22 7.71 11.16
CA THR A 128 2.63 7.28 12.50
C THR A 128 3.99 7.89 12.85
N PRO A 129 4.33 8.08 14.14
CA PRO A 129 5.63 8.61 14.54
C PRO A 129 6.81 7.83 13.96
N ALA A 130 6.69 6.51 13.83
CA ALA A 130 7.71 5.65 13.22
C ALA A 130 7.96 5.93 11.72
N ARG A 131 7.00 6.57 11.03
CA ARG A 131 7.17 7.00 9.64
C ARG A 131 7.96 8.31 9.53
N THR A 132 7.88 9.16 10.54
CA THR A 132 8.65 10.41 10.66
C THR A 132 9.91 10.25 11.50
N ASP A 133 10.29 9.01 11.82
CA ASP A 133 11.46 8.68 12.63
C ASP A 133 12.74 8.88 11.82
N LEU A 134 13.49 9.93 12.15
CA LEU A 134 14.63 10.38 11.37
C LEU A 134 15.81 9.41 11.47
N ASP A 135 15.97 8.72 12.60
CA ASP A 135 17.02 7.71 12.78
C ASP A 135 16.87 6.53 11.79
N ARG A 136 15.65 6.33 11.29
CA ARG A 136 15.34 5.26 10.35
C ARG A 136 15.42 5.71 8.88
N TRP A 137 15.05 6.95 8.59
CA TRP A 137 14.81 7.42 7.23
C TRP A 137 15.85 8.43 6.72
N VAL A 138 16.75 8.91 7.58
CA VAL A 138 17.83 9.83 7.22
C VAL A 138 19.16 9.07 7.17
N VAL A 139 19.91 9.27 6.09
CA VAL A 139 21.28 8.80 5.94
C VAL A 139 22.21 10.02 6.01
N LEU A 140 23.15 9.97 6.93
CA LEU A 140 24.14 11.02 7.15
C LEU A 140 25.40 10.74 6.32
N ASP A 141 25.93 11.79 5.70
CA ASP A 141 27.27 11.76 5.13
C ASP A 141 28.33 11.65 6.25
N LYS A 142 29.54 11.16 5.90
CA LYS A 142 30.67 11.02 6.85
C LYS A 142 31.10 12.34 7.50
N SER A 143 30.79 13.47 6.87
CA SER A 143 31.02 14.82 7.38
C SER A 143 30.10 15.22 8.55
N VAL A 144 29.10 14.40 8.89
CA VAL A 144 28.14 14.64 9.99
C VAL A 144 28.21 13.47 10.96
N ALA A 145 28.56 13.71 12.22
CA ALA A 145 28.77 12.63 13.17
C ALA A 145 27.46 12.10 13.78
N SER A 146 26.45 12.97 13.93
CA SER A 146 25.15 12.57 14.45
C SER A 146 24.03 13.51 13.98
N PHE A 147 22.79 13.04 14.09
CA PHE A 147 21.60 13.82 13.72
C PHE A 147 21.44 15.09 14.58
N ASP A 148 21.89 15.04 15.84
CA ASP A 148 21.82 16.16 16.79
C ASP A 148 22.68 17.37 16.38
N GLU A 149 23.66 17.16 15.49
CA GLU A 149 24.51 18.24 14.95
C GLU A 149 23.82 19.04 13.83
N ILE A 150 22.68 18.54 13.32
CA ILE A 150 21.92 19.20 12.27
C ILE A 150 21.12 20.36 12.88
N PRO A 151 21.16 21.57 12.30
CA PRO A 151 20.34 22.69 12.77
C PRO A 151 18.85 22.33 12.85
N ALA A 152 18.18 22.71 13.93
CA ALA A 152 16.78 22.34 14.19
C ALA A 152 15.82 22.73 13.03
N GLU A 153 16.07 23.86 12.37
CA GLU A 153 15.31 24.29 11.19
C GLU A 153 15.39 23.26 10.06
N VAL A 154 16.60 22.75 9.77
CA VAL A 154 16.84 21.73 8.75
C VAL A 154 16.23 20.39 9.17
N GLN A 155 16.25 20.05 10.45
CA GLN A 155 15.57 18.84 10.95
C GLN A 155 14.06 18.88 10.67
N GLU A 156 13.42 20.04 10.88
CA GLU A 156 12.00 20.23 10.57
C GLU A 156 11.71 20.21 9.06
N GLU A 157 12.61 20.78 8.24
CA GLU A 157 12.51 20.66 6.78
C GLU A 157 12.61 19.20 6.31
N ILE A 158 13.52 18.41 6.87
CA ILE A 158 13.66 16.97 6.58
C ILE A 158 12.38 16.22 6.95
N LYS A 159 11.79 16.51 8.12
CA LYS A 159 10.48 15.92 8.52
C LYS A 159 9.38 16.31 7.54
N ALA A 160 9.30 17.59 7.18
CA ALA A 160 8.30 18.08 6.23
C ALA A 160 8.45 17.42 4.86
N GLU A 161 9.68 17.18 4.41
CA GLU A 161 9.98 16.50 3.15
C GLU A 161 9.59 15.00 3.20
N LEU A 162 9.89 14.30 4.29
CA LEU A 162 9.43 12.91 4.50
C LEU A 162 7.90 12.78 4.46
N LEU A 163 7.16 13.81 4.87
CA LEU A 163 5.70 13.85 4.79
C LEU A 163 5.17 14.13 3.38
N LYS A 164 5.99 14.63 2.45
CA LYS A 164 5.59 14.86 1.05
C LYS A 164 5.54 13.59 0.21
N TRP A 165 6.17 12.50 0.65
CA TRP A 165 6.21 11.19 -0.01
C TRP A 165 4.94 10.82 -0.79
N MET A 166 5.12 10.36 -2.02
CA MET A 166 4.03 10.05 -2.96
C MET A 166 3.91 8.57 -3.29
N VAL A 167 4.86 7.73 -2.89
CA VAL A 167 4.96 6.31 -3.26
C VAL A 167 5.22 5.45 -2.03
N SER A 168 4.58 4.28 -1.97
CA SER A 168 4.69 3.37 -0.81
C SER A 168 6.11 2.82 -0.64
N GLY A 169 6.60 2.75 0.61
CA GLY A 169 7.85 2.07 0.95
C GLY A 169 9.14 2.74 0.48
N GLU A 170 9.06 3.87 -0.19
CA GLU A 170 10.20 4.58 -0.75
C GLU A 170 10.22 5.98 -0.17
N ASP A 171 11.29 6.34 0.53
CA ASP A 171 11.85 7.69 0.67
C ASP A 171 12.90 7.67 1.79
N THR A 172 14.16 7.81 1.39
CA THR A 172 15.31 8.00 2.29
C THR A 172 15.92 9.35 1.94
N ILE A 173 16.16 10.18 2.96
CA ILE A 173 16.79 11.49 2.79
C ILE A 173 18.27 11.38 3.08
N ALA A 174 19.11 11.90 2.18
CA ALA A 174 20.52 12.09 2.46
C ALA A 174 20.79 13.53 2.89
N TYR A 175 21.63 13.70 3.91
CA TYR A 175 22.09 15.00 4.38
C TYR A 175 23.62 15.04 4.46
N SER A 176 24.21 16.17 4.05
CA SER A 176 25.64 16.46 4.13
C SER A 176 25.85 17.88 4.62
N SER A 177 26.90 18.14 5.39
CA SER A 177 27.30 19.49 5.80
C SER A 177 28.14 20.21 4.73
N GLU A 178 28.72 19.46 3.79
CA GLU A 178 29.52 19.99 2.67
C GLU A 178 28.65 20.44 1.48
N SER A 179 27.38 20.01 1.46
CA SER A 179 26.38 20.49 0.51
C SER A 179 25.23 21.13 1.26
N SER A 180 24.74 22.29 0.85
CA SER A 180 23.57 22.94 1.46
C SER A 180 22.24 22.23 1.14
N TYR A 181 22.25 20.93 0.83
CA TYR A 181 21.15 20.24 0.18
C TYR A 181 20.81 18.93 0.92
N ALA A 182 19.71 18.95 1.67
CA ALA A 182 19.03 17.74 2.12
C ALA A 182 18.06 17.31 1.03
N ALA A 183 18.17 16.08 0.52
CA ALA A 183 17.26 15.63 -0.52
C ALA A 183 16.97 14.14 -0.49
N ASN A 184 15.80 13.83 -1.03
CA ASN A 184 15.41 12.48 -1.33
C ASN A 184 16.43 11.83 -2.28
N LEU A 185 16.98 10.68 -1.89
CA LEU A 185 18.00 9.96 -2.65
C LEU A 185 17.54 9.60 -4.08
N LYS A 186 16.25 9.38 -4.33
CA LYS A 186 15.73 9.17 -5.69
C LYS A 186 15.72 10.46 -6.52
N MET A 187 15.44 11.61 -5.93
CA MET A 187 15.53 12.91 -6.60
C MET A 187 16.98 13.26 -6.93
N ALA A 188 17.91 12.99 -6.01
CA ALA A 188 19.34 13.16 -6.23
C ALA A 188 19.84 12.27 -7.40
N ASN A 189 19.46 10.98 -7.43
CA ASN A 189 19.86 10.07 -8.51
C ASN A 189 19.31 10.46 -9.89
N LYS A 190 18.07 10.97 -9.97
CA LYS A 190 17.50 11.49 -11.23
C LYS A 190 18.27 12.71 -11.78
N HIS A 191 18.82 13.55 -10.90
CA HIS A 191 19.65 14.69 -11.30
C HIS A 191 21.09 14.30 -11.65
N VAL A 192 21.63 13.23 -11.07
CA VAL A 192 22.96 12.71 -11.43
C VAL A 192 22.91 12.05 -12.82
N GLN A 193 21.84 11.33 -13.16
CA GLN A 193 21.72 10.69 -14.48
C GLN A 193 21.46 11.67 -15.64
N THR A 194 20.94 12.87 -15.37
CA THR A 194 20.72 13.90 -16.41
C THR A 194 21.96 14.77 -16.67
N LYS A 195 23.08 14.52 -15.97
CA LYS A 195 24.36 15.22 -16.13
C LYS A 195 25.48 14.37 -16.75
N GLN A 196 25.16 13.27 -17.43
CA GLN A 196 26.08 12.57 -18.34
C GLN A 196 25.66 12.73 -19.78
#